data_AF-A0A938Z2L9-F1
#
_entry.id   AF-A0A938Z2L9-F1
#
_cell.length_a   1.000
_cell.length_b   1.000
_cell.length_c   1.000
_cell.angle_alpha   90.00
_cell.angle_beta   90.00
_cell.angle_gamma   90.00
#
_symmetry.space_group_name_H-M   'P 1'
#
loop_
_entity.id
_entity.type
_entity.pdbx_description
1 polymer ?
#
loop_
_entity_poly.entity_id
_entity_poly.type
_entity_poly.pdbx_seq_one_letter_code
_entity_poly.pdbx_strand_id
1 'polypeptide(L)'
;MLKKIDRGRLFLNAHYHLFECPLCRQAFFPTENGLVCPNRHRFDLSKKGTLFFLDHQVKADYDQALFLPRQRMIASGMYAPVIECIKAALGDAKHLLDVGCGEGSFLAQLVNEKTQAAVGFDIAKDG
;
A
#
# COMPACT_ATOMS: atom_id res chain seq x y z
N MET A 1 0.84 -5.35 -21.04
CA MET A 1 0.70 -5.38 -19.57
C MET A 1 0.96 -3.98 -19.02
N LEU A 2 0.12 -3.44 -18.14
CA LEU A 2 0.29 -2.10 -17.54
C LEU A 2 1.54 -2.04 -16.64
N LYS A 3 2.32 -0.96 -16.71
CA LYS A 3 3.47 -0.78 -15.80
C LYS A 3 2.99 -0.57 -14.37
N LYS A 4 3.84 -0.85 -13.38
CA LYS A 4 3.50 -0.66 -11.95
C LYS A 4 3.08 0.78 -11.64
N ILE A 5 3.81 1.76 -12.17
CA ILE A 5 3.48 3.18 -12.03
C ILE A 5 2.11 3.54 -12.63
N ASP A 6 1.75 2.95 -13.78
CA ASP A 6 0.46 3.21 -14.43
C ASP A 6 -0.69 2.61 -13.60
N ARG A 7 -0.48 1.44 -13.00
CA ARG A 7 -1.43 0.85 -12.03
C ARG A 7 -1.62 1.75 -10.81
N GLY A 8 -0.53 2.25 -10.23
CA GLY A 8 -0.58 3.20 -9.11
C GLY A 8 -1.34 4.48 -9.48
N ARG A 9 -1.11 5.01 -10.69
CA ARG A 9 -1.82 6.20 -11.19
C ARG A 9 -3.32 5.96 -11.33
N LEU A 10 -3.72 4.85 -11.95
CA LEU A 10 -5.14 4.49 -12.10
C LEU A 10 -5.81 4.34 -10.73
N PHE A 11 -5.13 3.68 -9.78
CA PHE A 11 -5.62 3.53 -8.42
C PHE A 11 -5.82 4.89 -7.73
N LEU A 12 -4.83 5.78 -7.78
CA LEU A 12 -4.96 7.10 -7.17
C LEU A 12 -6.05 7.94 -7.82
N ASN A 13 -6.21 7.90 -9.14
CA ASN A 13 -7.30 8.61 -9.81
C ASN A 13 -8.68 8.17 -9.34
N ALA A 14 -8.87 6.87 -9.08
CA ALA A 14 -10.13 6.32 -8.59
C ALA A 14 -10.33 6.50 -7.06
N HIS A 15 -9.24 6.54 -6.28
CA HIS A 15 -9.28 6.40 -4.82
C HIS A 15 -8.52 7.47 -4.03
N TYR A 16 -8.15 8.61 -4.64
CA TYR A 16 -7.40 9.69 -3.95
C TYR A 16 -8.07 10.20 -2.67
N HIS A 17 -9.40 10.12 -2.58
CA HIS A 17 -10.19 10.52 -1.42
C HIS A 17 -9.95 9.65 -0.17
N LEU A 18 -9.31 8.48 -0.33
CA LEU A 18 -8.88 7.63 0.79
C LEU A 18 -7.63 8.18 1.51
N PHE A 19 -6.97 9.20 0.94
CA PHE A 19 -5.72 9.75 1.44
C PHE A 19 -5.91 11.19 1.93
N GLU A 20 -5.10 11.56 2.91
CA GLU A 20 -5.05 12.89 3.50
C GLU A 20 -3.61 13.38 3.54
N CYS A 21 -3.38 14.67 3.33
CA CYS A 21 -2.05 15.24 3.40
C CYS A 21 -1.47 15.14 4.82
N PRO A 22 -0.34 14.44 5.03
CA PRO A 22 0.20 14.25 6.37
C PRO A 22 0.74 15.55 6.98
N LEU A 23 1.05 16.55 6.15
CA LEU A 23 1.64 17.82 6.58
C LEU A 23 0.59 18.87 6.99
N CYS A 24 -0.55 18.93 6.29
CA CYS A 24 -1.56 19.97 6.53
C CYS A 24 -2.98 19.45 6.73
N ARG A 25 -3.19 18.13 6.71
CA ARG A 25 -4.50 17.51 6.98
C ARG A 25 -5.61 17.89 5.99
N GLN A 26 -5.21 18.39 4.82
CA GLN A 26 -6.13 18.71 3.73
C GLN A 26 -6.29 17.52 2.79
N ALA A 27 -7.46 17.43 2.17
CA ALA A 27 -7.73 16.45 1.11
C ALA A 27 -6.72 16.59 -0.04
N PHE A 28 -6.39 15.46 -0.66
CA PHE A 28 -5.58 15.43 -1.87
C PHE A 28 -6.42 15.59 -3.13
N PHE A 29 -5.75 16.00 -4.21
CA PHE A 29 -6.19 15.88 -5.57
C PHE A 29 -5.19 15.03 -6.35
N PRO A 30 -5.65 14.14 -7.24
CA PRO A 30 -4.75 13.36 -8.07
C PRO A 30 -4.14 14.25 -9.17
N THR A 31 -2.92 13.89 -9.57
CA THR A 31 -2.19 14.50 -10.67
C THR A 31 -1.63 13.40 -11.57
N GLU A 32 -1.06 13.75 -12.72
CA GLU A 32 -0.37 12.78 -13.59
C GLU A 32 0.76 12.03 -12.89
N ASN A 33 1.36 12.61 -11.84
CA ASN A 33 2.54 12.08 -11.18
C ASN A 33 2.30 11.61 -9.74
N GLY A 34 1.09 11.73 -9.18
CA GLY A 34 0.83 11.40 -7.77
C GLY A 34 -0.27 12.26 -7.15
N LEU A 35 -0.08 12.70 -5.91
CA LEU A 35 -1.06 13.49 -5.16
C LEU A 35 -0.55 14.90 -4.83
N VAL A 36 -1.45 15.88 -4.81
CA VAL A 36 -1.18 17.26 -4.37
C VAL A 36 -2.31 17.81 -3.52
N CYS A 37 -2.02 18.57 -2.46
CA CYS A 37 -3.05 19.23 -1.64
C CYS A 37 -3.18 20.74 -1.97
N PRO A 38 -4.20 21.46 -1.45
CA PRO A 38 -4.36 22.91 -1.66
C PRO A 38 -3.13 23.74 -1.27
N ASN A 39 -2.37 23.31 -0.25
CA ASN A 39 -1.15 23.98 0.20
C ASN A 39 0.08 23.63 -0.65
N ARG A 40 -0.12 22.92 -1.77
CA ARG A 40 0.91 22.51 -2.75
C ARG A 40 1.94 21.50 -2.22
N HIS A 41 1.65 20.79 -1.14
CA HIS A 41 2.45 19.61 -0.77
C HIS A 41 2.21 18.50 -1.79
N ARG A 42 3.28 17.93 -2.33
CA ARG A 42 3.27 16.97 -3.43
C ARG A 42 3.90 15.65 -3.00
N PHE A 43 3.27 14.56 -3.39
CA PHE A 43 3.75 13.20 -3.19
C PHE A 43 3.69 12.47 -4.53
N ASP A 44 4.86 12.27 -5.13
CA ASP A 44 4.95 11.65 -6.46
C ASP A 44 5.05 10.12 -6.36
N LEU A 45 4.47 9.45 -7.35
CA LEU A 45 4.53 8.01 -7.54
C LEU A 45 5.95 7.58 -7.94
N SER A 46 6.45 6.55 -7.25
CA SER A 46 7.66 5.87 -7.65
C SER A 46 7.45 4.97 -8.87
N LYS A 47 8.54 4.51 -9.49
CA LYS A 47 8.48 3.47 -10.55
C LYS A 47 7.81 2.16 -10.08
N LYS A 48 7.80 1.90 -8.76
CA LYS A 48 7.12 0.75 -8.15
C LYS A 48 5.60 0.97 -8.00
N GLY A 49 5.09 2.16 -8.27
CA GLY A 49 3.67 2.51 -8.11
C GLY A 49 3.28 2.86 -6.68
N THR A 50 4.25 3.27 -5.85
CA THR A 50 4.06 3.62 -4.44
C THR A 50 4.25 5.11 -4.19
N LEU A 51 3.61 5.64 -3.16
CA LEU A 51 3.85 6.99 -2.63
C LEU A 51 4.78 6.91 -1.41
N PHE A 52 5.61 7.94 -1.21
CA PHE A 52 6.46 8.06 -0.03
C PHE A 52 6.05 9.29 0.76
N PHE A 53 5.44 9.08 1.93
CA PHE A 53 4.87 10.16 2.75
C PHE A 53 5.82 10.72 3.81
N LEU A 54 6.93 10.04 4.09
CA LEU A 54 7.90 10.50 5.08
C LEU A 54 8.74 11.64 4.49
N ASP A 55 8.99 12.66 5.30
CA ASP A 55 9.81 13.83 4.94
C ASP A 55 11.31 13.59 5.13
N HIS A 56 11.69 12.45 5.71
CA HIS A 56 13.05 12.03 5.92
C HIS A 56 13.27 10.57 5.50
N GLN A 57 14.52 10.24 5.22
CA GLN A 57 14.91 8.86 4.95
C GLN A 57 14.98 8.09 6.26
N VAL A 58 14.10 7.11 6.44
CA VAL A 58 14.23 6.14 7.52
C VAL A 58 15.39 5.21 7.16
N LYS A 59 16.43 5.22 8.00
CA LYS A 59 17.43 4.15 7.99
C LYS A 59 16.74 2.90 8.51
N ALA A 60 16.27 2.06 7.60
CA ALA A 60 15.87 0.72 7.96
C ALA A 60 17.15 -0.10 8.15
N ASP A 61 17.36 -0.65 9.34
CA ASP A 61 18.36 -1.71 9.57
C ASP A 61 17.91 -3.05 8.97
N TYR A 62 16.77 -3.06 8.27
CA TYR A 62 16.20 -4.21 7.59
C TYR A 62 16.63 -4.23 6.13
N ASP A 63 17.49 -5.19 5.77
CA ASP A 63 17.88 -5.40 4.38
C ASP A 63 16.80 -6.19 3.59
N GLN A 64 16.89 -6.17 2.26
CA GLN A 64 16.03 -7.00 1.40
C GLN A 64 16.14 -8.50 1.71
N ALA A 65 17.25 -8.96 2.29
CA ALA A 65 17.47 -10.36 2.61
C ALA A 65 16.54 -10.84 3.74
N LEU A 66 15.99 -9.94 4.56
CA LEU A 66 14.97 -10.29 5.56
C LEU A 66 13.56 -10.46 4.99
N PHE A 67 13.24 -9.85 3.84
CA PHE A 67 11.92 -9.97 3.23
C PHE A 67 11.74 -11.26 2.42
N LEU A 68 12.80 -11.73 1.73
CA LEU A 68 12.71 -12.93 0.90
C LEU A 68 12.34 -14.23 1.67
N PRO A 69 12.91 -14.54 2.85
CA PRO A 69 12.49 -15.69 3.65
C PRO A 69 11.03 -15.55 4.13
N ARG A 70 10.63 -14.34 4.54
CA ARG A 70 9.25 -14.06 4.98
C ARG A 70 8.26 -14.31 3.85
N GLN A 71 8.53 -13.75 2.67
CA GLN A 71 7.71 -13.98 1.48
C GLN A 71 7.60 -15.48 1.16
N ARG A 72 8.71 -16.24 1.24
CA ARG A 72 8.69 -17.70 1.02
C ARG A 72 7.83 -18.44 2.05
N MET A 73 7.91 -18.09 3.34
CA MET A 73 7.07 -18.71 4.38
C MET A 73 5.58 -18.38 4.21
N ILE A 74 5.27 -17.15 3.76
CA ILE A 74 3.88 -16.76 3.49
C ILE A 74 3.37 -17.51 2.25
N ALA A 75 4.16 -17.56 1.18
CA ALA A 75 3.83 -18.27 -0.06
C ALA A 75 3.74 -19.79 0.13
N SER A 76 4.41 -20.38 1.12
CA SER A 76 4.30 -21.81 1.43
C SER A 76 2.95 -22.18 2.07
N GLY A 77 2.07 -21.20 2.35
CA GLY A 77 0.79 -21.41 3.00
C GLY A 77 0.88 -21.56 4.52
N MET A 78 2.05 -21.32 5.13
CA MET A 78 2.23 -21.45 6.59
C MET A 78 1.26 -20.56 7.36
N TYR A 79 0.93 -19.38 6.82
CA TYR A 79 0.01 -18.41 7.42
C TYR A 79 -1.44 -18.58 6.95
N ALA A 80 -1.78 -19.59 6.15
CA ALA A 80 -3.14 -19.77 5.65
C ALA A 80 -4.22 -19.77 6.76
N PRO A 81 -4.03 -20.43 7.93
CA PRO A 81 -5.03 -20.36 9.00
C PRO A 81 -5.28 -18.94 9.53
N VAL A 82 -4.23 -18.12 9.60
CA VAL A 82 -4.33 -16.72 10.04
C VAL A 82 -5.07 -15.89 8.99
N ILE A 83 -4.74 -16.09 7.72
CA ILE A 83 -5.36 -15.36 6.60
C ILE A 83 -6.85 -15.68 6.52
N GLU A 84 -7.26 -16.94 6.70
CA GLU A 84 -8.68 -17.32 6.71
C GLU A 84 -9.43 -16.72 7.90
N CYS A 85 -8.82 -16.67 9.09
CA CYS A 85 -9.39 -15.95 10.23
C CYS A 85 -9.60 -14.46 9.94
N ILE A 86 -8.63 -13.81 9.29
CA ILE A 86 -8.75 -12.39 8.93
C ILE A 86 -9.85 -12.20 7.87
N LYS A 87 -9.91 -13.05 6.83
CA LYS A 87 -10.98 -12.99 5.81
C LYS A 87 -12.37 -13.11 6.43
N ALA A 88 -12.54 -14.05 7.36
CA ALA A 88 -13.81 -14.22 8.06
C ALA A 88 -14.19 -12.97 8.88
N ALA A 89 -13.21 -12.33 9.52
CA ALA A 89 -13.44 -11.10 10.28
C ALA A 89 -13.71 -9.87 9.39
N LEU A 90 -13.11 -9.80 8.20
CA LEU A 90 -13.32 -8.71 7.24
C LEU A 90 -14.71 -8.75 6.58
N GLY A 91 -15.29 -9.95 6.40
CA GLY A 91 -16.60 -10.11 5.79
C GLY A 91 -16.70 -9.46 4.40
N ASP A 92 -17.64 -8.53 4.23
CA ASP A 92 -17.91 -7.82 2.96
C ASP A 92 -17.21 -6.45 2.87
N ALA A 93 -16.11 -6.25 3.61
CA ALA A 93 -15.34 -5.01 3.55
C ALA A 93 -14.86 -4.70 2.12
N LYS A 94 -15.19 -3.50 1.63
CA LYS A 94 -14.82 -3.03 0.28
C LYS A 94 -13.49 -2.28 0.26
N HIS A 95 -13.08 -1.72 1.39
CA HIS A 95 -11.84 -0.97 1.54
C HIS A 95 -10.97 -1.62 2.60
N LEU A 96 -9.75 -1.99 2.23
CA LEU A 96 -8.79 -2.66 3.11
C LEU A 96 -7.59 -1.75 3.35
N LEU A 97 -7.14 -1.71 4.59
CA LEU A 97 -5.90 -1.04 5.02
C LEU A 97 -5.07 -2.03 5.83
N ASP A 98 -3.84 -2.29 5.37
CA ASP A 98 -2.85 -3.11 6.08
C ASP A 98 -1.70 -2.21 6.53
N VAL A 99 -1.54 -2.05 7.85
CA VAL A 99 -0.52 -1.19 8.47
C VAL A 99 0.60 -2.07 9.00
N GLY A 100 1.84 -1.79 8.59
CA GLY A 100 2.95 -2.72 8.75
C GLY A 100 2.89 -3.86 7.74
N CYS A 101 2.44 -3.56 6.51
CA CYS A 101 2.17 -4.58 5.49
C CYS A 101 3.44 -5.31 5.00
N GLY A 102 4.64 -4.81 5.33
CA GLY A 102 5.90 -5.30 4.81
C GLY A 102 5.88 -5.31 3.28
N GLU A 103 6.05 -6.49 2.70
CA GLU A 103 6.01 -6.70 1.24
C GLU A 103 4.60 -6.92 0.66
N GLY A 104 3.58 -6.94 1.52
CA GLY A 104 2.17 -6.90 1.12
C GLY A 104 1.54 -8.26 0.78
N SER A 105 2.21 -9.40 1.03
CA SER A 105 1.63 -10.72 0.73
C SER A 105 0.34 -11.03 1.49
N PHE A 106 0.17 -10.51 2.71
CA PHE A 106 -1.07 -10.70 3.45
C PHE A 106 -2.20 -9.93 2.76
N LEU A 107 -2.04 -8.62 2.57
CA LEU A 107 -3.00 -7.80 1.85
C LEU A 107 -3.36 -8.39 0.48
N ALA A 108 -2.38 -8.90 -0.28
CA ALA A 108 -2.60 -9.53 -1.58
C ALA A 108 -3.50 -10.77 -1.50
N GLN A 109 -3.43 -11.55 -0.42
CA GLN A 109 -4.29 -12.72 -0.19
C GLN A 109 -5.66 -12.38 0.40
N LEU A 110 -5.81 -11.17 0.97
CA LEU A 110 -7.07 -10.68 1.52
C LEU A 110 -7.95 -10.00 0.45
N VAL A 111 -7.35 -9.46 -0.61
CA VAL A 111 -8.10 -8.89 -1.74
C VAL A 111 -8.93 -9.97 -2.43
N ASN A 112 -10.22 -9.68 -2.63
CA ASN A 112 -11.19 -10.52 -3.31
C ASN A 112 -12.03 -9.70 -4.30
N GLU A 113 -13.00 -10.33 -4.96
CA GLU A 113 -13.87 -9.70 -5.97
C GLU A 113 -14.74 -8.55 -5.44
N LYS A 114 -14.98 -8.50 -4.12
CA LYS A 114 -15.75 -7.42 -3.47
C LYS A 114 -14.88 -6.22 -3.11
N THR A 115 -13.56 -6.42 -3.09
CA THR A 115 -12.60 -5.38 -2.69
C THR A 115 -12.53 -4.30 -3.76
N GLN A 116 -12.91 -3.09 -3.40
CA GLN A 116 -12.84 -1.90 -4.27
C GLN A 116 -11.50 -1.20 -4.17
N ALA A 117 -10.91 -1.14 -2.96
CA ALA A 117 -9.58 -0.58 -2.76
C ALA A 117 -8.85 -1.31 -1.63
N ALA A 118 -7.54 -1.51 -1.81
CA ALA A 118 -6.67 -2.09 -0.81
C ALA A 118 -5.37 -1.28 -0.75
N VAL A 119 -5.00 -0.84 0.45
CA VAL A 119 -3.83 0.00 0.68
C VAL A 119 -2.93 -0.65 1.72
N GLY A 120 -1.66 -0.82 1.38
CA GLY A 120 -0.61 -1.21 2.33
C GLY A 120 0.19 0.02 2.75
N PHE A 121 0.41 0.18 4.05
CA PHE A 121 1.28 1.21 4.61
C PHE A 121 2.41 0.55 5.39
N ASP A 122 3.64 0.86 5.01
CA ASP A 122 4.82 0.47 5.77
C ASP A 122 5.84 1.62 5.76
N ILE A 123 6.67 1.65 6.80
CA ILE A 123 7.79 2.59 6.93
C ILE A 123 9.02 2.04 6.17
N ALA A 124 9.15 0.72 6.05
CA ALA A 124 10.20 0.05 5.29
C ALA A 124 9.99 0.23 3.78
N LYS A 125 10.86 1.02 3.16
CA LYS A 125 10.82 1.29 1.70
C LYS A 125 11.11 0.06 0.83
N ASP A 126 11.84 -0.91 1.38
CA ASP A 126 12.30 -2.10 0.67
C ASP A 126 11.35 -3.29 0.74
N GLY A 127 10.22 -3.14 1.44
CA GLY A 127 9.06 -4.02 1.26
C GLY A 127 8.62 -4.09 -0.21
#